data_AF-A0A3D2AM51-F1
#
_entry.id   AF-A0A3D2AM51-F1
#
_cell.length_a   1.000
_cell.length_b   1.000
_cell.length_c   1.000
_cell.angle_alpha   90.00
_cell.angle_beta   90.00
_cell.angle_gamma   90.00
#
_symmetry.space_group_name_H-M   'P 1'
#
loop_
_entity.id
_entity.type
_entity.pdbx_description
1 polymer ?
#
loop_
_entity_poly.entity_id
_entity_poly.type
_entity_poly.pdbx_seq_one_letter_code
_entity_poly.pdbx_strand_id
1 'polypeptide(L)'
;DLELQQTLTTLTAVTDTLSDELLQPMQALALHMAKQLVRGELSLSTQAIERLVRLNMDQLHQSQSSIQVHLNPAEFERLQGANSLPEQVTLLPNNEVGIGSVKVEQQGSWVEDLVQDRLAQLSQQALGFVDETIVTPLEMMDLEPQLESEPEPQLEPEPQLEPELEPEPESQAEPPSTDDQHEPVDE
;
A
#
# COMPACT_ATOMS: atom_id res chain seq x y z
N ASP A 1 -53.76 25.22 2.57
CA ASP A 1 -53.38 24.07 3.40
C ASP A 1 -52.77 22.89 2.66
N LEU A 2 -53.34 22.41 1.54
CA LEU A 2 -52.79 21.25 0.82
C LEU A 2 -51.36 21.47 0.27
N GLU A 3 -51.10 22.61 -0.37
CA GLU A 3 -49.75 22.92 -0.89
C GLU A 3 -48.71 23.07 0.24
N LEU A 4 -49.11 23.66 1.38
CA LEU A 4 -48.22 23.79 2.54
C LEU A 4 -47.83 22.41 3.10
N GLN A 5 -48.78 21.47 3.19
CA GLN A 5 -48.48 20.09 3.59
C GLN A 5 -47.59 19.36 2.59
N GLN A 6 -47.76 19.60 1.29
CA GLN A 6 -46.91 19.01 0.25
C GLN A 6 -45.48 19.55 0.35
N THR A 7 -45.30 20.86 0.53
CA THR A 7 -43.96 21.46 0.68
C THR A 7 -43.24 21.00 1.94
N LEU A 8 -43.96 20.84 3.07
CA LEU A 8 -43.39 20.27 4.29
C LEU A 8 -42.92 18.84 4.06
N THR A 9 -43.75 18.00 3.44
CA THR A 9 -43.39 16.60 3.15
C THR A 9 -42.17 16.51 2.24
N THR A 10 -42.07 17.34 1.20
CA THR A 10 -40.90 17.37 0.32
C THR A 10 -39.65 17.86 1.03
N LEU A 11 -39.78 18.87 1.91
CA LEU A 11 -38.66 19.38 2.67
C LEU A 11 -38.15 18.33 3.66
N THR A 12 -39.05 17.66 4.38
CA THR A 12 -38.67 16.56 5.28
C THR A 12 -37.99 15.44 4.51
N ALA A 13 -38.55 15.02 3.36
CA ALA A 13 -37.94 13.99 2.53
C ALA A 13 -36.53 14.37 2.01
N VAL A 14 -36.33 15.63 1.61
CA VAL A 14 -35.00 16.16 1.22
C VAL A 14 -34.05 16.21 2.42
N THR A 15 -34.56 16.58 3.60
CA THR A 15 -33.73 16.65 4.81
C THR A 15 -33.30 15.26 5.28
N ASP A 16 -34.20 14.27 5.17
CA ASP A 16 -33.93 12.87 5.51
C ASP A 16 -32.94 12.26 4.52
N THR A 17 -33.10 12.48 3.20
CA THR A 17 -32.12 12.03 2.19
C THR A 17 -30.77 12.68 2.36
N LEU A 18 -30.71 13.99 2.62
CA LEU A 18 -29.44 14.68 2.88
C LEU A 18 -28.76 14.17 4.16
N SER A 19 -29.54 13.81 5.17
CA SER A 19 -29.04 13.29 6.44
C SER A 19 -28.58 11.84 6.34
N ASP A 20 -29.28 10.96 5.63
CA ASP A 20 -28.91 9.54 5.57
C ASP A 20 -27.91 9.25 4.44
N GLU A 21 -28.07 9.88 3.27
CA GLU A 21 -27.29 9.53 2.07
C GLU A 21 -25.93 10.23 2.02
N LEU A 22 -25.79 11.43 2.59
CA LEU A 22 -24.51 12.17 2.60
C LEU A 22 -23.71 12.03 3.89
N LEU A 23 -24.34 11.67 5.01
CA LEU A 23 -23.65 11.56 6.29
C LEU A 23 -22.62 10.43 6.27
N GLN A 24 -22.98 9.26 5.75
CA GLN A 24 -22.08 8.11 5.69
C GLN A 24 -20.84 8.38 4.79
N PRO A 25 -20.99 8.90 3.55
CA PRO A 25 -19.85 9.34 2.75
C PRO A 25 -18.98 10.41 3.42
N MET A 26 -19.59 11.37 4.13
CA MET A 26 -18.86 12.42 4.82
C MET A 26 -18.06 11.88 6.01
N GLN A 27 -18.64 10.97 6.80
CA GLN A 27 -17.94 10.30 7.90
C GLN A 27 -16.77 9.46 7.37
N ALA A 28 -16.96 8.72 6.28
CA ALA A 28 -15.90 7.96 5.63
C ALA A 28 -14.75 8.88 5.18
N LEU A 29 -15.07 10.01 4.53
CA LEU A 29 -14.07 10.99 4.10
C LEU A 29 -13.31 11.61 5.28
N ALA A 30 -14.02 12.06 6.32
CA ALA A 30 -13.41 12.67 7.50
C ALA A 30 -12.46 11.70 8.20
N LEU A 31 -12.87 10.44 8.31
CA LEU A 31 -12.03 9.38 8.87
C LEU A 31 -10.83 9.07 7.99
N HIS A 32 -10.99 9.07 6.67
CA HIS A 32 -9.89 8.91 5.73
C HIS A 32 -8.86 10.05 5.87
N MET A 33 -9.31 11.30 6.00
CA MET A 33 -8.42 12.45 6.26
C MET A 33 -7.70 12.31 7.61
N ALA A 34 -8.40 11.91 8.66
CA ALA A 34 -7.80 11.66 9.97
C ALA A 34 -6.71 10.58 9.90
N LYS A 35 -6.95 9.49 9.15
CA LYS A 35 -5.94 8.46 8.88
C LYS A 35 -4.69 9.05 8.21
N GLN A 36 -4.86 9.85 7.17
CA GLN A 36 -3.71 10.45 6.47
C GLN A 36 -2.92 11.41 7.37
N LEU A 37 -3.61 12.16 8.22
CA LEU A 37 -2.97 13.05 9.20
C LEU A 37 -2.17 12.26 10.23
N VAL A 38 -2.77 11.25 10.86
CA VAL A 38 -2.10 10.42 11.88
C VAL A 38 -0.93 9.67 11.27
N ARG A 39 -1.09 9.11 10.06
CA ARG A 39 0.02 8.46 9.34
C ARG A 39 1.12 9.46 9.00
N GLY A 40 0.77 10.65 8.52
CA GLY A 40 1.75 11.71 8.23
C GLY A 40 2.51 12.14 9.48
N GLU A 41 1.81 12.34 10.60
CA GLU A 41 2.43 12.70 11.88
C GLU A 41 3.37 11.59 12.34
N LEU A 42 2.91 10.34 12.41
CA LEU A 42 3.74 9.23 12.90
C LEU A 42 4.89 8.90 11.94
N SER A 43 4.67 8.98 10.62
CA SER A 43 5.71 8.68 9.63
C SER A 43 6.80 9.75 9.55
N LEU A 44 6.52 11.00 9.94
CA LEU A 44 7.44 12.13 9.78
C LEU A 44 7.94 12.72 11.12
N SER A 45 7.24 12.47 12.23
CA SER A 45 7.55 13.04 13.54
C SER A 45 8.18 12.03 14.48
N THR A 46 9.48 12.21 14.76
CA THR A 46 10.20 11.44 15.77
C THR A 46 9.56 11.55 17.16
N GLN A 47 9.04 12.73 17.52
CA GLN A 47 8.38 12.95 18.81
C GLN A 47 7.06 12.17 18.95
N ALA A 48 6.34 11.97 17.84
CA ALA A 48 5.08 11.24 17.86
C ALA A 48 5.31 9.74 18.13
N ILE A 49 6.29 9.14 17.44
CA ILE A 49 6.69 7.74 17.68
C ILE A 49 7.22 7.57 19.11
N GLU A 50 8.04 8.50 19.59
CA GLU A 50 8.56 8.45 20.95
C GLU A 50 7.44 8.49 22.02
N ARG A 51 6.43 9.35 21.84
CA ARG A 51 5.25 9.39 22.72
C ARG A 51 4.50 8.06 22.69
N LEU A 52 4.32 7.48 21.50
CA LEU A 52 3.66 6.20 21.31
C LEU A 52 4.42 5.06 22.00
N VAL A 53 5.75 5.03 21.91
CA VAL A 53 6.59 4.08 22.65
C VAL A 53 6.36 4.23 24.17
N ARG A 54 6.40 5.46 24.70
CA ARG A 54 6.14 5.69 26.14
C ARG A 54 4.76 5.22 26.58
N LEU A 55 3.71 5.53 25.81
CA LEU A 55 2.35 5.10 26.11
C LEU A 55 2.22 3.56 26.18
N ASN A 56 2.95 2.84 25.33
CA ASN A 56 2.96 1.38 25.34
C ASN A 56 3.82 0.80 26.47
N MET A 57 4.90 1.47 26.85
CA MET A 57 5.67 1.12 28.05
C MET A 57 4.85 1.30 29.33
N ASP A 58 4.05 2.37 29.42
CA ASP A 58 3.19 2.62 30.57
C ASP A 58 2.14 1.52 30.72
N GLN A 59 1.65 0.93 29.63
CA GLN A 59 0.72 -0.20 29.69
C GLN A 59 1.35 -1.47 30.29
N LEU A 60 2.68 -1.59 30.31
CA LEU A 60 3.42 -2.78 30.73
C LEU A 60 3.90 -2.78 32.22
N HIS A 61 3.34 -1.94 33.11
CA HIS A 61 3.66 -1.94 34.56
C HIS A 61 3.78 -3.39 35.14
N GLN A 62 4.84 -3.89 35.77
CA GLN A 62 5.93 -3.30 36.58
C GLN A 62 7.21 -4.16 36.48
N SER A 63 8.36 -3.52 36.25
CA SER A 63 9.63 -3.67 37.00
C SER A 63 10.80 -3.17 36.15
N GLN A 64 11.80 -2.60 36.83
CA GLN A 64 13.05 -2.02 36.31
C GLN A 64 13.88 -3.04 35.53
N SER A 65 13.40 -3.40 34.35
CA SER A 65 13.98 -4.40 33.48
C SER A 65 14.18 -3.79 32.11
N SER A 66 15.13 -4.36 31.37
CA SER A 66 15.41 -3.93 30.01
C SER A 66 14.16 -4.11 29.15
N ILE A 67 13.67 -3.03 28.58
CA ILE A 67 12.53 -3.02 27.66
C ILE A 67 13.08 -3.06 26.24
N GLN A 68 12.57 -4.00 25.44
CA GLN A 68 12.93 -4.10 24.03
C GLN A 68 11.81 -3.48 23.20
N VAL A 69 12.14 -2.55 22.32
CA VAL A 69 11.17 -1.88 21.46
C VAL A 69 11.52 -2.17 20.02
N HIS A 70 10.64 -2.89 19.34
CA HIS A 70 10.75 -3.24 17.94
C HIS A 70 10.01 -2.20 17.09
N LEU A 71 10.73 -1.62 16.13
CA LEU A 71 10.26 -0.52 15.29
C LEU A 71 10.59 -0.79 13.84
N ASN A 72 9.94 -0.07 12.93
CA ASN A 72 10.37 -0.04 11.53
C ASN A 72 11.83 0.49 11.43
N PRO A 73 12.68 -0.05 10.53
CA PRO A 73 14.07 0.41 10.42
C PRO A 73 14.21 1.91 10.17
N ALA A 74 13.31 2.51 9.37
CA ALA A 74 13.35 3.95 9.11
C ALA A 74 13.08 4.78 10.37
N GLU A 75 12.24 4.29 11.28
CA GLU A 75 11.93 4.93 12.55
C GLU A 75 13.02 4.71 13.58
N PHE A 76 13.59 3.51 13.59
CA PHE A 76 14.72 3.15 14.43
C PHE A 76 15.90 4.10 14.23
N GLU A 77 16.30 4.37 12.98
CA GLU A 77 17.39 5.30 12.67
C GLU A 77 17.11 6.72 13.17
N ARG A 78 15.88 7.21 12.96
CA ARG A 78 15.46 8.54 13.42
C ARG A 78 15.45 8.66 14.93
N LEU A 79 14.97 7.63 15.64
CA LEU A 79 14.91 7.61 17.09
C LEU A 79 16.27 7.42 17.75
N GLN A 80 17.15 6.61 17.15
CA GLN A 80 18.54 6.51 17.59
C GLN A 80 19.26 7.86 17.50
N GLY A 81 19.06 8.60 16.39
CA GLY A 81 19.65 9.94 16.24
C GLY A 81 19.15 10.96 17.26
N ALA A 82 17.93 10.80 17.77
CA ALA A 82 17.32 11.73 18.72
C ALA A 82 17.68 11.47 20.19
N ASN A 83 18.15 10.26 20.56
CA ASN A 83 18.55 9.86 21.92
C ASN A 83 17.58 10.28 23.04
N SER A 84 16.28 10.22 22.78
CA SER A 84 15.27 10.85 23.62
C SER A 84 14.51 9.87 24.55
N LEU A 85 14.78 8.56 24.39
CA LEU A 85 14.25 7.48 25.22
C LEU A 85 15.18 7.15 26.41
N PRO A 86 14.65 6.67 27.54
CA PRO A 86 15.45 6.32 28.71
C PRO A 86 16.42 5.16 28.45
N GLU A 87 17.58 5.14 29.13
CA GLU A 87 18.66 4.14 28.94
C GLU A 87 18.26 2.67 29.13
N GLN A 88 17.11 2.43 29.76
CA GLN A 88 16.54 1.10 30.01
C GLN A 88 15.89 0.49 28.76
N VAL A 89 15.75 1.28 27.69
CA VAL A 89 15.10 0.89 26.44
C VAL A 89 16.16 0.52 25.41
N THR A 90 16.08 -0.71 24.92
CA THR A 90 16.85 -1.17 23.77
C THR A 90 15.95 -1.13 22.54
N LEU A 91 16.30 -0.28 21.58
CA LEU A 91 15.61 -0.21 20.30
C LEU A 91 16.12 -1.32 19.37
N LEU A 92 15.21 -1.96 18.64
CA LEU A 92 15.51 -3.03 17.69
C LEU A 92 14.79 -2.76 16.35
N PRO A 93 15.50 -2.80 15.21
CA PRO A 93 14.84 -2.73 13.91
C PRO A 93 14.09 -4.04 13.62
N ASN A 94 12.86 -3.94 13.15
CA ASN A 94 12.02 -5.06 12.72
C ASN A 94 11.23 -4.70 11.46
N ASN A 95 11.43 -5.45 10.39
CA ASN A 95 10.74 -5.27 9.10
C ASN A 95 9.27 -5.72 9.11
N GLU A 96 8.89 -6.57 10.08
CA GLU A 96 7.48 -6.99 10.25
C GLU A 96 6.63 -5.86 10.85
N VAL A 97 7.27 -4.87 11.48
CA VAL A 97 6.60 -3.71 12.06
C VAL A 97 6.48 -2.63 10.99
N GLY A 98 5.22 -2.33 10.63
CA GLY A 98 4.91 -1.24 9.71
C GLY A 98 5.26 0.13 10.27
N ILE A 99 5.41 1.12 9.39
CA ILE A 99 5.63 2.52 9.78
C ILE A 99 4.43 3.01 10.62
N GLY A 100 4.71 3.64 11.76
CA GLY A 100 3.73 4.14 12.72
C GLY A 100 3.17 3.05 13.67
N SER A 101 3.71 1.83 13.58
CA SER A 101 3.40 0.71 14.47
C SER A 101 4.59 0.45 15.40
N VAL A 102 4.31 -0.04 16.61
CA VAL A 102 5.35 -0.34 17.61
C VAL A 102 5.02 -1.64 18.32
N LYS A 103 6.06 -2.44 18.57
CA LYS A 103 5.97 -3.62 19.41
C LYS A 103 6.93 -3.48 20.59
N VAL A 104 6.40 -3.52 21.80
CA VAL A 104 7.17 -3.39 23.04
C VAL A 104 7.17 -4.74 23.74
N GLU A 105 8.35 -5.26 24.06
CA GLU A 105 8.56 -6.50 24.80
C GLU A 105 9.26 -6.22 26.13
N GLN A 106 8.74 -6.82 27.21
CA GLN A 106 9.29 -6.75 28.55
C GLN A 106 9.16 -8.11 29.26
N GLN A 107 10.29 -8.73 29.61
CA GLN A 107 10.35 -10.01 30.36
C GLN A 107 9.48 -11.14 29.78
N GLY A 108 9.34 -11.23 28.45
CA GLY A 108 8.50 -12.22 27.78
C GLY A 108 6.99 -11.87 27.72
N SER A 109 6.59 -10.70 28.22
CA SER A 109 5.31 -10.07 27.89
C SER A 109 5.52 -9.11 26.72
N TRP A 110 4.55 -9.04 25.80
CA TRP A 110 4.61 -8.14 24.66
C TRP A 110 3.30 -7.38 24.51
N VAL A 111 3.39 -6.11 24.09
CA VAL A 111 2.29 -5.25 23.71
C VAL A 111 2.57 -4.74 22.30
N GLU A 112 1.60 -4.89 21.42
CA GLU A 112 1.63 -4.38 20.05
C GLU A 112 0.63 -3.24 19.92
N ASP A 113 1.08 -2.14 19.31
CA ASP A 113 0.25 -1.02 18.92
C ASP A 113 0.44 -0.81 17.42
N LEU A 114 -0.41 -1.49 16.66
CA LEU A 114 -0.41 -1.45 15.21
C LEU A 114 -1.28 -0.28 14.74
N VAL A 115 -0.77 0.48 13.76
CA VAL A 115 -1.54 1.56 13.15
C VAL A 115 -2.84 1.02 12.52
N GLN A 116 -2.82 -0.20 11.99
CA GLN A 116 -3.98 -0.91 11.45
C GLN A 116 -5.06 -1.12 12.50
N ASP A 117 -4.68 -1.56 13.71
CA ASP A 117 -5.63 -1.82 14.81
C ASP A 117 -6.28 -0.52 15.29
N ARG A 118 -5.49 0.55 15.46
CA ARG A 118 -6.03 1.87 15.82
C ARG A 118 -7.00 2.38 14.76
N LEU A 119 -6.66 2.23 13.48
CA LEU A 119 -7.50 2.66 12.37
C LEU A 119 -8.80 1.86 12.31
N ALA A 120 -8.75 0.54 12.54
CA ALA A 120 -9.93 -0.31 12.63
C ALA A 120 -10.84 0.10 13.81
N GLN A 121 -10.26 0.37 14.98
CA GLN A 121 -11.01 0.84 16.15
C GLN A 121 -11.67 2.20 15.91
N LEU A 122 -10.96 3.16 15.30
CA LEU A 122 -11.50 4.46 14.94
C LEU A 122 -12.64 4.33 13.92
N SER A 123 -12.49 3.46 12.92
CA SER A 123 -13.56 3.14 11.97
C SER A 123 -14.80 2.59 12.69
N GLN A 124 -14.60 1.61 13.55
CA GLN A 124 -15.70 1.01 14.31
C GLN A 124 -16.42 2.02 15.19
N GLN A 125 -15.70 2.96 15.81
CA GLN A 125 -16.27 4.01 16.66
C GLN A 125 -17.00 5.10 15.85
N ALA A 126 -16.47 5.48 14.69
CA ALA A 126 -17.02 6.56 13.89
C ALA A 126 -18.16 6.12 12.98
N LEU A 127 -18.04 4.95 12.35
CA LEU A 127 -18.95 4.43 11.33
C LEU A 127 -19.84 3.28 11.82
N GLY A 128 -19.52 2.67 12.97
CA GLY A 128 -20.20 1.47 13.45
C GLY A 128 -19.77 0.18 12.73
N PHE A 129 -18.80 0.25 11.82
CA PHE A 129 -18.18 -0.89 11.14
C PHE A 129 -16.70 -0.63 10.85
N VAL A 130 -15.95 -1.69 10.55
CA VAL A 130 -14.56 -1.59 10.10
C VAL A 130 -14.53 -1.46 8.58
N ASP A 131 -14.06 -0.33 8.08
CA ASP A 131 -13.85 -0.10 6.65
C ASP A 131 -12.47 -0.63 6.24
N GLU A 132 -12.43 -1.60 5.33
CA GLU A 132 -11.19 -2.22 4.86
C GLU A 132 -10.25 -1.21 4.19
N THR A 133 -10.76 -0.19 3.50
CA THR A 133 -9.94 0.86 2.88
C THR A 133 -9.19 1.71 3.92
N ILE A 134 -9.68 1.69 5.16
CA ILE A 134 -9.12 2.41 6.29
C ILE A 134 -8.06 1.56 6.99
N VAL A 135 -8.14 0.24 6.93
CA VAL A 135 -7.13 -0.65 7.54
C VAL A 135 -6.01 -1.00 6.57
N THR A 136 -6.27 -1.00 5.26
CA THR A 136 -5.26 -1.34 4.25
C THR A 136 -4.10 -0.34 4.24
N PRO A 137 -2.84 -0.82 4.21
CA PRO A 137 -1.71 0.02 3.87
C PRO A 137 -1.98 0.66 2.51
N LEU A 138 -1.90 1.98 2.42
CA LEU A 138 -1.78 2.59 1.09
C LEU A 138 -0.41 2.19 0.58
N GLU A 139 -0.39 1.20 -0.32
CA GLU A 139 0.63 1.16 -1.35
C GLU A 139 0.64 2.56 -1.96
N MET A 140 1.81 3.21 -1.98
CA MET A 140 1.95 4.44 -2.74
C MET A 140 1.38 4.12 -4.10
N MET A 141 0.31 4.82 -4.51
CA MET A 141 -0.23 4.69 -5.85
C MET A 141 0.96 4.89 -6.77
N ASP A 142 1.47 3.79 -7.33
CA ASP A 142 2.28 3.83 -8.52
C ASP A 142 1.27 4.31 -9.56
N LEU A 143 1.19 5.63 -9.70
CA LEU A 143 0.52 6.29 -10.80
C LEU A 143 1.36 5.98 -12.04
N GLU A 144 1.48 4.71 -12.40
CA GLU A 144 1.80 4.33 -13.75
C GLU A 144 0.65 4.91 -14.58
N PRO A 145 0.92 5.89 -15.46
CA PRO A 145 -0.13 6.42 -16.30
C PRO A 145 -0.64 5.25 -17.13
N GLN A 146 -1.92 4.92 -16.97
CA GLN A 146 -2.60 4.02 -17.88
C GLN A 146 -2.69 4.75 -19.23
N LEU A 147 -1.63 4.61 -20.02
CA LEU A 147 -1.64 4.88 -21.45
C LEU A 147 -2.64 3.87 -22.02
N GLU A 148 -3.89 4.31 -22.18
CA GLU A 148 -4.87 3.63 -23.01
C GLU A 148 -4.25 3.45 -24.39
N SER A 149 -3.82 2.21 -24.68
CA SER A 149 -3.45 1.80 -26.02
C SER A 149 -4.72 1.84 -26.86
N GLU A 150 -4.86 2.88 -27.67
CA GLU A 150 -5.83 2.90 -28.77
C GLU A 150 -5.67 1.60 -29.58
N PRO A 151 -6.75 0.85 -29.86
CA PRO A 151 -6.64 -0.41 -30.57
C PRO A 151 -6.23 -0.13 -32.03
N GLU A 152 -5.13 -0.74 -32.48
CA GLU A 152 -4.69 -0.73 -33.87
C GLU A 152 -5.80 -1.28 -34.80
N PRO A 153 -5.96 -0.74 -36.02
CA PRO A 153 -6.99 -1.19 -36.93
C PRO A 153 -6.70 -2.62 -37.39
N GLN A 154 -7.67 -3.52 -37.20
CA GLN A 154 -7.60 -4.91 -37.63
C GLN A 154 -7.64 -4.97 -39.18
N LEU A 155 -6.55 -5.42 -39.79
CA LEU A 155 -6.50 -5.77 -41.21
C LEU A 155 -7.36 -7.01 -41.46
N GLU A 156 -8.31 -6.92 -42.39
CA GLU A 156 -9.13 -8.06 -42.83
C GLU A 156 -8.24 -9.17 -43.43
N PRO A 157 -8.53 -10.46 -43.18
CA PRO A 157 -7.72 -11.55 -43.70
C PRO A 157 -7.93 -11.74 -45.21
N GLU A 158 -6.83 -11.84 -45.96
CA GLU A 158 -6.80 -12.19 -47.39
C GLU A 158 -7.40 -13.59 -47.65
N PRO A 159 -8.02 -13.84 -48.81
CA PRO A 159 -8.71 -15.10 -49.08
C PRO A 159 -7.70 -16.24 -49.30
N GLN A 160 -8.04 -17.40 -48.73
CA GLN A 160 -7.26 -18.63 -48.77
C GLN A 160 -7.18 -19.19 -50.21
N LEU A 161 -5.96 -19.43 -50.70
CA LEU A 161 -5.72 -20.24 -51.89
C LEU A 161 -5.44 -21.69 -51.47
N GLU A 162 -6.22 -22.62 -52.03
CA GLU A 162 -6.18 -24.07 -51.78
C GLU A 162 -4.85 -24.70 -52.25
N PRO A 163 -4.44 -25.85 -51.65
CA PRO A 163 -3.14 -26.46 -51.91
C PRO A 163 -3.23 -27.47 -53.06
N GLU A 164 -2.34 -27.37 -54.05
CA GLU A 164 -2.14 -28.45 -55.03
C GLU A 164 -0.65 -28.78 -55.24
N LEU A 165 -0.29 -29.95 -54.68
CA LEU A 165 0.51 -31.04 -55.29
C LEU A 165 2.05 -30.87 -55.45
N GLU A 166 2.79 -31.60 -54.61
CA GLU A 166 4.11 -32.20 -54.91
C GLU A 166 3.97 -33.35 -55.96
N PRO A 167 5.01 -33.94 -56.62
CA PRO A 167 6.44 -34.02 -56.22
C PRO A 167 7.54 -33.99 -57.34
N GLU A 168 8.81 -33.83 -56.92
CA GLU A 168 10.13 -34.43 -57.36
C GLU A 168 10.53 -34.61 -58.86
N PRO A 169 11.81 -34.94 -59.22
CA PRO A 169 13.15 -34.66 -58.67
C PRO A 169 14.20 -34.28 -59.78
N GLU A 170 15.50 -34.45 -59.48
CA GLU A 170 16.71 -34.46 -60.35
C GLU A 170 17.43 -33.12 -60.57
N SER A 171 18.77 -33.00 -60.63
CA SER A 171 19.95 -33.80 -60.25
C SER A 171 21.18 -32.94 -60.64
N GLN A 172 22.36 -33.29 -60.14
CA GLN A 172 23.72 -32.87 -60.57
C GLN A 172 24.22 -31.51 -60.06
N ALA A 173 25.50 -31.27 -59.79
CA ALA A 173 26.68 -32.05 -59.45
C ALA A 173 27.79 -31.00 -59.19
N GLU A 174 28.54 -31.13 -58.07
CA GLU A 174 29.95 -30.77 -57.81
C GLU A 174 30.57 -29.38 -58.17
N PRO A 175 31.67 -28.98 -57.47
CA PRO A 175 32.10 -27.60 -57.24
C PRO A 175 33.20 -27.11 -58.22
N PRO A 176 33.70 -25.87 -58.10
CA PRO A 176 35.06 -25.77 -57.55
C PRO A 176 35.39 -24.52 -56.71
N SER A 177 36.53 -24.69 -56.04
CA SER A 177 37.36 -23.86 -55.18
C SER A 177 37.84 -22.50 -55.72
N THR A 178 38.21 -21.61 -54.81
CA THR A 178 39.42 -20.74 -54.79
C THR A 178 39.44 -20.05 -53.42
N ASP A 179 40.25 -20.51 -52.46
CA ASP A 179 41.63 -20.05 -52.16
C ASP A 179 41.77 -18.53 -52.18
N ASP A 180 41.83 -17.91 -50.99
CA ASP A 180 42.94 -17.02 -50.65
C ASP A 180 43.11 -16.95 -49.12
N GLN A 181 44.32 -17.25 -48.71
CA GLN A 181 44.80 -17.35 -47.33
C GLN A 181 45.33 -15.98 -46.91
N HIS A 182 45.07 -15.53 -45.68
CA HIS A 182 46.15 -14.97 -44.84
C HIS A 182 45.80 -14.94 -43.35
N GLU A 183 46.66 -15.65 -42.63
CA GLU A 183 47.03 -15.63 -41.21
C GLU A 183 47.08 -14.22 -40.56
N PRO A 184 47.00 -14.14 -39.21
CA PRO A 184 48.22 -14.35 -38.42
C PRO A 184 48.06 -15.31 -37.24
N VAL A 185 49.16 -16.03 -37.02
CA VAL A 185 49.50 -16.89 -35.89
C VAL A 185 49.78 -16.10 -34.61
N ASP A 186 49.48 -16.79 -33.51
CA ASP A 186 49.80 -16.60 -32.09
C ASP A 186 50.99 -15.72 -31.72
N GLU A 187 50.85 -14.96 -30.62
CA GLU A 187 51.52 -15.24 -29.32
C GLU A 187 50.88 -14.43 -28.17
#